data_AF-A0A944D416-F1
#
_entry.id   AF-A0A944D416-F1
#
_cell.length_a   1.000
_cell.length_b   1.000
_cell.length_c   1.000
_cell.angle_alpha   90.00
_cell.angle_beta   90.00
_cell.angle_gamma   90.00
#
_symmetry.space_group_name_H-M   'P 1'
#
loop_
_entity.id
_entity.type
_entity.pdbx_description
1 polymer ?
#
loop_
_entity_poly.entity_id
_entity_poly.type
_entity_poly.pdbx_seq_one_letter_code
_entity_poly.pdbx_strand_id
1 'polypeptide(L)'
;MEKTVNKIERLKPVRVNFDRMPMIRSGSRGAVFIDLNETAISDATKKLTMPAEKLQSTIAATQAAGWTVGLCSDSPGALLDQWGKKYGMNGSTIGENGLMVDSVPLIEWSAQQQHIERAITQWARSQQIPMLPERQRAKEFGGTRPQSAGIAFGESRHCSMSIFTFTADGRPAPEIITLLAQELEQRYGNALAIDPAAAIGWLGIHALPDFRAMKRTTLKMIGERLRQNGKRLYMIGNSVSDVVGAPELCTDMMVANASAEAKAQSCITLQEPLTAGVIEGLKKITTEQI
;
A
#
# COMPACT_ATOMS: atom_id res chain seq x y z
N MET A 1 28.97 21.34 -26.72
CA MET A 1 27.80 20.74 -26.04
C MET A 1 27.60 21.50 -24.74
N GLU A 2 26.75 22.52 -24.75
CA GLU A 2 26.32 23.19 -23.52
C GLU A 2 25.44 22.22 -22.72
N LYS A 3 25.83 21.92 -21.48
CA LYS A 3 24.95 21.24 -20.54
C LYS A 3 23.88 22.23 -20.10
N THR A 4 22.71 22.20 -20.71
CA THR A 4 21.53 22.90 -20.20
C THR A 4 21.28 22.42 -18.78
N VAL A 5 21.50 23.30 -17.80
CA VAL A 5 21.14 23.02 -16.41
C VAL A 5 19.61 23.03 -16.36
N ASN A 6 19.01 21.84 -16.39
CA ASN A 6 17.55 21.70 -16.23
C ASN A 6 17.16 22.27 -14.86
N LYS A 7 16.37 23.34 -14.88
CA LYS A 7 15.87 23.99 -13.67
C LYS A 7 14.88 23.02 -13.00
N ILE A 8 15.18 22.62 -11.76
CA ILE A 8 14.27 21.79 -10.95
C ILE A 8 12.92 22.48 -10.83
N GLU A 9 11.86 21.78 -11.23
CA GLU A 9 10.48 22.25 -11.09
C GLU A 9 10.06 22.18 -9.62
N ARG A 10 9.63 23.31 -9.06
CA ARG A 10 9.16 23.37 -7.67
C ARG A 10 7.70 22.97 -7.59
N LEU A 11 7.44 21.84 -6.93
CA LEU A 11 6.10 21.44 -6.53
C LEU A 11 5.70 22.13 -5.22
N LYS A 12 4.39 22.35 -5.02
CA LYS A 12 3.88 22.84 -3.73
C LYS A 12 4.15 21.79 -2.64
N PRO A 13 4.58 22.17 -1.43
CA PRO A 13 4.70 21.21 -0.34
C PRO A 13 3.36 20.56 -0.02
N VAL A 14 3.35 19.23 0.06
CA VAL A 14 2.18 18.46 0.51
C VAL A 14 2.20 18.36 2.02
N ARG A 15 1.04 18.54 2.64
CA ARG A 15 0.86 18.36 4.09
C ARG A 15 -0.13 17.25 4.35
N VAL A 16 0.19 16.42 5.33
CA VAL A 16 -0.73 15.41 5.86
C VAL A 16 -1.66 16.09 6.85
N ASN A 17 -2.96 15.83 6.72
CA ASN A 17 -4.01 16.35 7.57
C ASN A 17 -4.73 15.19 8.27
N PHE A 18 -4.31 14.89 9.50
CA PHE A 18 -4.92 13.85 10.34
C PHE A 18 -6.28 14.25 10.93
N ASP A 19 -6.68 15.53 10.85
CA ASP A 19 -8.03 15.96 11.24
C ASP A 19 -9.08 15.44 10.24
N ARG A 20 -8.66 15.13 9.01
CA ARG A 20 -9.48 14.46 8.00
C ARG A 20 -9.60 12.95 8.23
N MET A 21 -8.77 12.37 9.11
CA MET A 21 -8.78 10.93 9.33
C MET A 21 -10.10 10.51 9.98
N PRO A 22 -10.92 9.69 9.29
CA PRO A 22 -12.20 9.26 9.81
C PRO A 22 -12.03 8.49 11.12
N MET A 23 -13.13 8.40 11.87
CA MET A 23 -13.21 7.51 13.01
C MET A 23 -13.00 6.06 12.55
N ILE A 24 -12.00 5.40 13.12
CA ILE A 24 -11.73 4.00 12.82
C ILE A 24 -12.85 3.13 13.38
N ARG A 25 -13.37 2.24 12.53
CA ARG A 25 -14.30 1.20 12.95
C ARG A 25 -13.57 0.26 13.89
N SER A 26 -14.00 0.25 15.15
CA SER A 26 -13.47 -0.64 16.18
C SER A 26 -14.60 -1.40 16.84
N GLY A 27 -14.34 -2.66 17.17
CA GLY A 27 -15.23 -3.47 17.98
C GLY A 27 -15.19 -3.04 19.46
N SER A 28 -15.77 -3.87 20.33
CA SER A 28 -15.69 -3.65 21.78
C SER A 28 -14.26 -3.79 22.30
N ARG A 29 -13.41 -4.61 21.66
CA ARG A 29 -12.01 -4.84 22.07
C ARG A 29 -10.99 -3.99 21.31
N GLY A 30 -11.28 -3.63 20.06
CA GLY A 30 -10.37 -2.85 19.24
C GLY A 30 -10.41 -3.22 17.77
N ALA A 31 -9.26 -3.11 17.11
CA ALA A 31 -9.10 -3.34 15.68
C ALA A 31 -7.83 -4.15 15.36
N VAL A 32 -7.90 -4.94 14.28
CA VAL A 32 -6.79 -5.68 13.68
C VAL A 32 -6.65 -5.23 12.25
N PHE A 33 -5.46 -4.82 11.85
CA PHE A 33 -5.13 -4.56 10.45
C PHE A 33 -4.22 -5.66 9.91
N ILE A 34 -4.45 -6.02 8.65
CA ILE A 34 -3.69 -7.04 7.92
C ILE A 34 -3.08 -6.38 6.68
N ASP A 35 -1.77 -6.49 6.52
CA ASP A 35 -1.13 -6.17 5.25
C ASP A 35 -1.48 -7.19 4.16
N LEU A 36 -1.37 -6.79 2.89
CA LEU A 36 -1.82 -7.60 1.77
C LEU A 36 -0.69 -8.40 1.13
N ASN A 37 0.24 -7.73 0.45
CA ASN A 37 1.26 -8.35 -0.39
C ASN A 37 2.34 -9.01 0.46
N GLU A 38 2.65 -10.28 0.19
CA GLU A 38 3.56 -11.11 0.99
C GLU A 38 3.15 -11.28 2.47
N THR A 39 1.93 -10.85 2.84
CA THR A 39 1.32 -11.08 4.16
C THR A 39 0.07 -11.93 4.01
N ALA A 40 -1.01 -11.41 3.42
CA ALA A 40 -2.23 -12.19 3.18
C ALA A 40 -2.18 -12.97 1.85
N ILE A 41 -1.49 -12.45 0.83
CA ILE A 41 -1.35 -13.06 -0.49
C ILE A 41 0.13 -13.20 -0.88
N SER A 42 0.45 -14.13 -1.78
CA SER A 42 1.80 -14.22 -2.35
C SER A 42 1.96 -13.24 -3.52
N ASP A 43 3.09 -12.55 -3.62
CA ASP A 43 3.44 -11.69 -4.75
C ASP A 43 3.65 -12.47 -6.05
N ALA A 44 4.16 -13.70 -5.95
CA ALA A 44 4.39 -14.55 -7.12
C ALA A 44 3.07 -14.92 -7.82
N THR A 45 2.05 -15.28 -7.04
CA THR A 45 0.77 -15.76 -7.58
C THR A 45 -0.31 -14.69 -7.59
N LYS A 46 -0.16 -13.64 -6.78
CA LYS A 46 -1.17 -12.61 -6.48
C LYS A 46 -2.47 -13.21 -5.93
N LYS A 47 -2.36 -14.29 -5.15
CA LYS A 47 -3.48 -15.07 -4.58
C LYS A 47 -3.21 -15.47 -3.12
N LEU A 48 -4.27 -15.83 -2.41
CA LEU A 48 -4.17 -16.51 -1.11
C LEU A 48 -3.40 -17.83 -1.26
N THR A 49 -2.62 -18.19 -0.24
CA THR A 49 -1.93 -19.48 -0.17
C THR A 49 -2.70 -20.53 0.64
N MET A 50 -3.82 -20.14 1.23
CA MET A 50 -4.77 -21.01 1.94
C MET A 50 -6.18 -20.87 1.34
N PRO A 51 -7.08 -21.85 1.54
CA PRO A 51 -8.48 -21.73 1.12
C PRO A 51 -9.15 -20.48 1.69
N ALA A 52 -9.94 -19.79 0.85
CA ALA A 52 -10.62 -18.56 1.21
C ALA A 52 -11.56 -18.74 2.40
N GLU A 53 -12.22 -19.88 2.47
CA GLU A 53 -13.19 -20.26 3.51
C GLU A 53 -12.51 -20.34 4.89
N LYS A 54 -11.24 -20.77 4.93
CA LYS A 54 -10.46 -20.85 6.17
C LYS A 54 -10.10 -19.46 6.70
N LEU A 55 -9.76 -18.54 5.80
CA LEU A 55 -9.53 -17.14 6.16
C LEU A 55 -10.83 -16.47 6.62
N GLN A 56 -11.91 -16.61 5.84
CA GLN A 56 -13.23 -16.02 6.14
C GLN A 56 -13.79 -16.50 7.49
N SER A 57 -13.73 -17.80 7.77
CA SER A 57 -14.17 -18.35 9.07
C SER A 57 -13.32 -17.85 10.24
N THR A 58 -12.00 -17.67 10.05
CA THR A 58 -11.12 -17.09 11.07
C THR A 58 -11.42 -15.61 11.32
N ILE A 59 -11.66 -14.83 10.24
CA ILE A 59 -12.08 -13.43 10.32
C ILE A 59 -13.42 -13.33 11.09
N ALA A 60 -14.40 -14.17 10.74
CA ALA A 60 -15.70 -14.19 11.40
C ALA A 60 -15.59 -14.51 12.90
N ALA A 61 -14.77 -15.49 13.28
CA ALA A 61 -14.51 -15.82 14.68
C ALA A 61 -13.84 -14.66 15.44
N THR A 62 -12.87 -14.00 14.80
CA THR A 62 -12.18 -12.83 15.39
C THR A 62 -13.17 -11.68 15.60
N GLN A 63 -14.06 -11.44 14.63
CA GLN A 63 -15.11 -10.43 14.74
C GLN A 63 -16.15 -10.76 15.80
N ALA A 64 -16.55 -12.03 15.92
CA ALA A 64 -17.46 -12.49 16.97
C ALA A 64 -16.85 -12.32 18.39
N ALA A 65 -15.52 -12.36 18.51
CA ALA A 65 -14.82 -12.06 19.76
C ALA A 65 -14.73 -10.55 20.08
N GLY A 66 -15.33 -9.67 19.27
CA GLY A 66 -15.43 -8.24 19.55
C GLY A 66 -14.31 -7.38 18.94
N TRP A 67 -13.56 -7.92 17.99
CA TRP A 67 -12.60 -7.16 17.18
C TRP A 67 -13.23 -6.68 15.87
N THR A 68 -12.71 -5.59 15.29
CA THR A 68 -12.87 -5.35 13.86
C THR A 68 -11.63 -5.83 13.13
N VAL A 69 -11.81 -6.32 11.90
CA VAL A 69 -10.69 -6.77 11.05
C VAL A 69 -10.68 -5.96 9.78
N GLY A 70 -9.56 -5.30 9.47
CA GLY A 70 -9.38 -4.40 8.34
C GLY A 70 -8.07 -4.67 7.59
N LEU A 71 -7.77 -3.83 6.61
CA LEU A 71 -6.57 -3.94 5.77
C LEU A 71 -5.66 -2.72 5.92
N CYS A 72 -4.35 -2.92 5.86
CA CYS A 72 -3.37 -1.84 5.88
C CYS A 72 -2.23 -2.11 4.88
N SER A 73 -2.29 -1.51 3.69
CA SER A 73 -1.41 -1.80 2.56
C SER A 73 -1.02 -0.54 1.78
N ASP A 74 0.03 -0.63 0.98
CA ASP A 74 0.46 0.36 -0.01
C ASP A 74 -0.47 0.44 -1.24
N SER A 75 -1.44 -0.47 -1.32
CA SER A 75 -2.40 -0.59 -2.40
C SER A 75 -3.47 0.52 -2.45
N PRO A 76 -4.17 0.70 -3.58
CA PRO A 76 -5.23 1.70 -3.71
C PRO A 76 -6.42 1.41 -2.78
N GLY A 77 -6.93 2.42 -2.08
CA GLY A 77 -7.95 2.24 -1.03
C GLY A 77 -9.25 1.60 -1.53
N ALA A 78 -9.78 2.03 -2.68
CA ALA A 78 -11.01 1.47 -3.24
C ALA A 78 -10.89 -0.02 -3.60
N LEU A 79 -9.69 -0.48 -3.98
CA LEU A 79 -9.43 -1.88 -4.28
C LEU A 79 -9.25 -2.71 -3.00
N LEU A 80 -8.64 -2.13 -1.96
CA LEU A 80 -8.62 -2.72 -0.63
C LEU A 80 -10.03 -2.88 -0.04
N ASP A 81 -10.91 -1.89 -0.21
CA ASP A 81 -12.30 -1.99 0.23
C ASP A 81 -13.04 -3.16 -0.44
N GLN A 82 -12.84 -3.35 -1.75
CA GLN A 82 -13.41 -4.48 -2.48
C GLN A 82 -12.85 -5.82 -1.96
N TRP A 83 -11.54 -5.87 -1.69
CA TRP A 83 -10.89 -7.05 -1.16
C TRP A 83 -11.40 -7.39 0.24
N GLY A 84 -11.47 -6.42 1.16
CA GLY A 84 -12.00 -6.60 2.50
C GLY A 84 -13.44 -7.14 2.49
N LYS A 85 -14.32 -6.55 1.66
CA LYS A 85 -15.69 -7.02 1.49
C LYS A 85 -15.75 -8.47 1.00
N LYS A 86 -14.92 -8.84 0.02
CA LYS A 86 -14.85 -10.21 -0.52
C LYS A 86 -14.56 -11.25 0.57
N TYR A 87 -13.76 -10.91 1.57
CA TYR A 87 -13.37 -11.82 2.65
C TYR A 87 -14.10 -11.59 3.99
N GLY A 88 -15.16 -10.78 3.99
CA GLY A 88 -16.05 -10.62 5.15
C GLY A 88 -15.52 -9.70 6.26
N MET A 89 -14.54 -8.85 5.95
CA MET A 89 -13.94 -7.89 6.89
C MET A 89 -14.90 -6.73 7.19
N ASN A 90 -15.02 -6.36 8.47
CA ASN A 90 -15.89 -5.25 8.93
C ASN A 90 -15.12 -4.00 9.41
N GLY A 91 -13.80 -4.06 9.47
CA GLY A 91 -12.92 -2.98 9.89
C GLY A 91 -12.67 -1.94 8.80
N SER A 92 -11.91 -0.92 9.16
CA SER A 92 -11.48 0.13 8.25
C SER A 92 -10.39 -0.36 7.28
N THR A 93 -10.16 0.38 6.20
CA THR A 93 -9.02 0.18 5.31
C THR A 93 -8.05 1.34 5.41
N ILE A 94 -6.76 1.01 5.35
CA ILE A 94 -5.65 1.96 5.30
C ILE A 94 -4.90 1.66 4.00
N GLY A 95 -4.97 2.59 3.05
CA GLY A 95 -4.38 2.44 1.72
C GLY A 95 -3.22 3.39 1.49
N GLU A 96 -2.54 3.19 0.36
CA GLU A 96 -1.51 4.10 -0.17
C GLU A 96 -0.45 4.49 0.87
N ASN A 97 0.08 3.49 1.58
CA ASN A 97 1.09 3.64 2.63
C ASN A 97 0.62 4.47 3.82
N GLY A 98 -0.67 4.41 4.18
CA GLY A 98 -1.21 5.18 5.30
C GLY A 98 -1.72 6.57 4.93
N LEU A 99 -1.59 6.99 3.68
CA LEU A 99 -2.09 8.30 3.24
C LEU A 99 -3.59 8.30 2.91
N MET A 100 -4.26 7.16 3.06
CA MET A 100 -5.69 7.02 2.86
C MET A 100 -6.30 6.14 3.94
N VAL A 101 -7.43 6.55 4.48
CA VAL A 101 -8.19 5.77 5.48
C VAL A 101 -9.67 5.77 5.09
N ASP A 102 -10.28 4.60 4.93
CA ASP A 102 -11.67 4.43 4.49
C ASP A 102 -12.03 5.27 3.25
N SER A 103 -11.17 5.20 2.22
CA SER A 103 -11.26 6.00 0.99
C SER A 103 -11.17 7.53 1.18
N VAL A 104 -10.85 8.01 2.39
CA VAL A 104 -10.58 9.43 2.67
C VAL A 104 -9.07 9.70 2.54
N PRO A 105 -8.63 10.53 1.57
CA PRO A 105 -7.24 10.90 1.45
C PRO A 105 -6.85 11.86 2.58
N LEU A 106 -5.68 11.62 3.19
CA LEU A 106 -5.10 12.46 4.24
C LEU A 106 -4.23 13.58 3.68
N ILE A 107 -4.07 13.66 2.36
CA ILE A 107 -3.31 14.71 1.66
C ILE A 107 -4.13 15.28 0.50
N GLU A 108 -3.76 16.49 0.08
CA GLU A 108 -4.28 17.11 -1.14
C GLU A 108 -3.26 16.97 -2.27
N TRP A 109 -3.50 16.01 -3.16
CA TRP A 109 -2.53 15.62 -4.19
C TRP A 109 -3.01 15.82 -5.62
N SER A 110 -4.32 15.96 -5.85
CA SER A 110 -4.95 15.88 -7.18
C SER A 110 -4.37 16.85 -8.21
N ALA A 111 -4.12 18.11 -7.85
CA ALA A 111 -3.56 19.10 -8.76
C ALA A 111 -2.11 18.77 -9.17
N GLN A 112 -1.32 18.24 -8.23
CA GLN A 112 0.08 17.83 -8.49
C GLN A 112 0.13 16.54 -9.28
N GLN A 113 -0.75 15.59 -8.98
CA GLN A 113 -0.93 14.38 -9.77
C GLN A 113 -1.21 14.73 -11.23
N GLN A 114 -2.18 15.61 -11.52
CA GLN A 114 -2.47 16.03 -12.89
C GLN A 114 -1.29 16.72 -13.57
N HIS A 115 -0.50 17.50 -12.83
CA HIS A 115 0.73 18.11 -13.35
C HIS A 115 1.75 17.04 -13.77
N ILE A 116 1.99 16.06 -12.90
CA ILE A 116 2.92 14.95 -13.14
C ILE A 116 2.43 14.07 -14.30
N GLU A 117 1.14 13.74 -14.37
CA GLU A 117 0.54 12.98 -15.48
C GLU A 117 0.76 13.68 -16.84
N ARG A 118 0.64 15.00 -16.90
CA ARG A 118 0.95 15.78 -18.11
C ARG A 118 2.43 15.73 -18.45
N ALA A 119 3.31 15.88 -17.46
CA ALA A 119 4.76 15.81 -17.67
C ALA A 119 5.20 14.44 -18.21
N ILE A 120 4.68 13.36 -17.64
CA ILE A 120 4.94 11.98 -18.10
C ILE A 120 4.43 11.79 -19.53
N THR A 121 3.22 12.27 -19.83
CA THR A 121 2.64 12.19 -21.19
C THR A 121 3.49 12.94 -22.22
N GLN A 122 3.97 14.13 -21.88
CA GLN A 122 4.84 14.93 -22.75
C GLN A 122 6.21 14.25 -22.95
N TRP A 123 6.79 13.71 -21.88
CA TRP A 123 8.02 12.95 -21.94
C TRP A 123 7.87 11.71 -22.83
N ALA A 124 6.82 10.90 -22.62
CA ALA A 124 6.54 9.70 -23.42
C ALA A 124 6.44 10.05 -24.92
N ARG A 125 5.73 11.14 -25.26
CA ARG A 125 5.63 11.64 -26.64
C ARG A 125 7.01 12.02 -27.22
N SER A 126 7.86 12.68 -26.44
CA SER A 126 9.23 13.03 -26.88
C SER A 126 10.12 11.81 -27.14
N GLN A 127 9.86 10.72 -26.42
CA GLN A 127 10.56 9.44 -26.56
C GLN A 127 9.89 8.51 -27.59
N GLN A 128 8.81 8.95 -28.25
CA GLN A 128 7.99 8.14 -29.16
C GLN A 128 7.42 6.86 -28.50
N ILE A 129 7.20 6.89 -27.18
CA ILE A 129 6.60 5.80 -26.42
C ILE A 129 5.07 5.99 -26.38
N PRO A 130 4.26 5.03 -26.83
CA PRO A 130 2.79 5.15 -26.77
C PRO A 130 2.27 5.25 -25.34
N MET A 131 1.26 6.11 -25.14
CA MET A 131 0.41 6.07 -23.95
C MET A 131 -0.75 5.12 -24.22
N LEU A 132 -0.98 4.16 -23.32
CA LEU A 132 -2.15 3.30 -23.37
C LEU A 132 -3.39 4.10 -22.93
N PRO A 133 -4.54 3.92 -23.60
CA PRO A 133 -5.72 4.76 -23.37
C PRO A 133 -6.40 4.47 -22.02
N GLU A 134 -6.26 3.24 -21.52
CA GLU A 134 -6.91 2.78 -20.30
C GLU A 134 -5.94 2.75 -19.12
N ARG A 135 -6.43 3.25 -17.97
CA ARG A 135 -5.74 3.05 -16.70
C ARG A 135 -5.69 1.56 -16.37
N GLN A 136 -4.57 1.10 -15.84
CA GLN A 136 -4.34 -0.31 -15.56
C GLN A 136 -4.60 -0.63 -14.09
N ARG A 137 -5.33 -1.72 -13.87
CA ARG A 137 -5.49 -2.36 -12.58
C ARG A 137 -4.33 -3.31 -12.30
N ALA A 138 -3.84 -3.33 -11.07
CA ALA A 138 -2.84 -4.31 -10.67
C ALA A 138 -3.44 -5.72 -10.64
N LYS A 139 -2.59 -6.74 -10.87
CA LYS A 139 -3.01 -8.14 -11.08
C LYS A 139 -3.72 -8.73 -9.85
N GLU A 140 -3.27 -8.40 -8.65
CA GLU A 140 -3.87 -8.78 -7.36
C GLU A 140 -5.32 -8.34 -7.19
N PHE A 141 -5.74 -7.31 -7.93
CA PHE A 141 -7.12 -6.81 -7.93
C PHE A 141 -7.92 -7.25 -9.16
N GLY A 142 -7.40 -8.21 -9.94
CA GLY A 142 -8.04 -8.75 -11.13
C GLY A 142 -7.70 -8.01 -12.43
N GLY A 143 -6.65 -7.18 -12.43
CA GLY A 143 -6.16 -6.56 -13.66
C GLY A 143 -5.59 -7.55 -14.67
N THR A 144 -5.80 -7.26 -15.95
CA THR A 144 -5.24 -8.00 -17.08
C THR A 144 -4.08 -7.24 -17.71
N ARG A 145 -3.21 -7.94 -18.44
CA ARG A 145 -2.11 -7.30 -19.17
C ARG A 145 -2.61 -6.81 -20.53
N PRO A 146 -2.26 -5.59 -20.95
CA PRO A 146 -2.58 -5.11 -22.28
C PRO A 146 -1.76 -5.88 -23.33
N GLN A 147 -2.34 -6.09 -24.51
CA GLN A 147 -1.66 -6.66 -25.68
C GLN A 147 -1.09 -5.56 -26.58
N SER A 148 -0.43 -4.57 -25.97
CA SER A 148 0.17 -3.45 -26.69
C SER A 148 1.32 -2.86 -25.88
N ALA A 149 2.33 -2.35 -26.61
CA ALA A 149 3.47 -1.69 -26.01
C ALA A 149 3.09 -0.27 -25.57
N GLY A 150 3.58 0.17 -24.41
CA GLY A 150 3.40 1.54 -23.97
C GLY A 150 3.42 1.73 -22.46
N ILE A 151 3.05 2.94 -22.06
CA ILE A 151 2.94 3.38 -20.68
C ILE A 151 1.47 3.51 -20.31
N ALA A 152 1.08 3.02 -19.14
CA ALA A 152 -0.25 3.26 -18.58
C ALA A 152 -0.17 3.79 -17.15
N PHE A 153 -1.11 4.67 -16.80
CA PHE A 153 -1.35 5.06 -15.41
C PHE A 153 -2.10 3.96 -14.67
N GLY A 154 -1.79 3.76 -13.40
CA GLY A 154 -2.57 2.91 -12.51
C GLY A 154 -3.94 3.51 -12.19
N GLU A 155 -4.93 2.65 -12.01
CA GLU A 155 -6.25 3.07 -11.53
C GLU A 155 -6.30 3.29 -10.01
N SER A 156 -7.29 4.07 -9.58
CA SER A 156 -7.80 4.12 -8.21
C SER A 156 -6.85 4.63 -7.10
N ARG A 157 -5.68 5.19 -7.45
CA ARG A 157 -4.80 5.90 -6.50
C ARG A 157 -5.10 7.41 -6.45
N HIS A 158 -5.13 7.97 -5.25
CA HIS A 158 -5.43 9.38 -4.99
C HIS A 158 -4.34 10.12 -4.20
N CYS A 159 -3.48 9.41 -3.47
CA CYS A 159 -2.39 9.97 -2.66
C CYS A 159 -0.99 9.62 -3.25
N SER A 160 -0.97 8.83 -4.30
CA SER A 160 0.20 8.34 -5.02
C SER A 160 -0.18 8.07 -6.47
N MET A 161 0.80 7.74 -7.30
CA MET A 161 0.56 7.26 -8.66
C MET A 161 1.30 5.93 -8.85
N SER A 162 0.74 5.08 -9.70
CA SER A 162 1.46 3.95 -10.27
C SER A 162 1.55 4.14 -11.76
N ILE A 163 2.67 3.74 -12.33
CA ILE A 163 2.90 3.66 -13.77
C ILE A 163 3.24 2.21 -14.09
N PHE A 164 2.66 1.71 -15.17
CA PHE A 164 2.96 0.39 -15.72
C PHE A 164 3.53 0.54 -17.12
N THR A 165 4.52 -0.28 -17.46
CA THR A 165 5.13 -0.31 -18.80
C THR A 165 5.06 -1.70 -19.39
N PHE A 166 4.74 -1.75 -20.69
CA PHE A 166 4.56 -3.01 -21.41
C PHE A 166 5.28 -3.00 -22.75
N THR A 167 5.76 -4.16 -23.17
CA THR A 167 6.18 -4.50 -24.53
C THR A 167 4.97 -4.95 -25.36
N ALA A 168 5.15 -5.12 -26.68
CA ALA A 168 4.05 -5.48 -27.58
C ALA A 168 3.40 -6.84 -27.27
N ASP A 169 4.15 -7.75 -26.66
CA ASP A 169 3.69 -9.05 -26.17
C ASP A 169 3.17 -9.02 -24.71
N GLY A 170 3.00 -7.82 -24.13
CA GLY A 170 2.43 -7.62 -22.79
C GLY A 170 3.39 -7.96 -21.65
N ARG A 171 4.69 -8.17 -21.91
CA ARG A 171 5.70 -8.30 -20.84
C ARG A 171 6.09 -6.92 -20.28
N PRO A 172 6.64 -6.85 -19.05
CA PRO A 172 7.24 -5.63 -18.53
C PRO A 172 8.30 -5.02 -19.46
N ALA A 173 8.35 -3.68 -19.54
CA ALA A 173 9.40 -2.92 -20.24
C ALA A 173 10.30 -2.18 -19.21
N PRO A 174 11.28 -2.87 -18.58
CA PRO A 174 12.11 -2.33 -17.48
C PRO A 174 12.93 -1.09 -17.85
N GLU A 175 13.37 -1.00 -19.10
CA GLU A 175 14.14 0.12 -19.63
C GLU A 175 13.33 1.42 -19.60
N ILE A 176 12.03 1.36 -19.92
CA ILE A 176 11.15 2.53 -19.88
C ILE A 176 10.98 3.03 -18.45
N ILE A 177 10.83 2.12 -17.48
CA ILE A 177 10.75 2.48 -16.05
C ILE A 177 12.01 3.19 -15.58
N THR A 178 13.17 2.64 -15.93
CA THR A 178 14.47 3.22 -15.55
C THR A 178 14.62 4.64 -16.10
N LEU A 179 14.35 4.84 -17.39
CA LEU A 179 14.44 6.16 -18.02
C LEU A 179 13.42 7.16 -17.47
N LEU A 180 12.19 6.71 -17.22
CA LEU A 180 11.15 7.56 -16.64
C LEU A 180 11.49 7.97 -15.20
N ALA A 181 12.00 7.05 -14.39
CA ALA A 181 12.42 7.36 -13.02
C ALA A 181 13.52 8.43 -13.02
N GLN A 182 14.54 8.29 -13.86
CA GLN A 182 15.62 9.26 -14.00
C GLN A 182 15.11 10.64 -14.43
N GLU A 183 14.19 10.70 -15.40
CA GLU A 183 13.55 11.94 -15.83
C GLU A 183 12.83 12.64 -14.66
N LEU A 184 12.03 11.89 -13.90
CA LEU A 184 11.25 12.44 -12.79
C LEU A 184 12.15 12.91 -11.64
N GLU A 185 13.20 12.15 -11.31
CA GLU A 185 14.21 12.53 -10.33
C GLU A 185 14.95 13.79 -10.76
N GLN A 186 15.36 13.91 -12.03
CA GLN A 186 16.02 15.09 -12.54
C GLN A 186 15.10 16.32 -12.52
N ARG A 187 13.83 16.14 -12.88
CA ARG A 187 12.85 17.23 -12.98
C ARG A 187 12.39 17.74 -11.62
N TYR A 188 12.09 16.85 -10.68
CA TYR A 188 11.45 17.19 -9.40
C TYR A 188 12.38 17.07 -8.19
N GLY A 189 13.53 16.41 -8.33
CA GLY A 189 14.45 16.15 -7.22
C GLY A 189 13.75 15.51 -6.03
N ASN A 190 14.05 16.00 -4.83
CA ASN A 190 13.48 15.49 -3.59
C ASN A 190 12.05 15.98 -3.30
N ALA A 191 11.36 16.60 -4.26
CA ALA A 191 9.97 16.99 -4.07
C ALA A 191 9.00 15.79 -4.12
N LEU A 192 9.45 14.66 -4.69
CA LEU A 192 8.72 13.40 -4.82
C LEU A 192 9.58 12.26 -4.29
N ALA A 193 8.93 11.17 -3.89
CA ALA A 193 9.62 9.87 -3.85
C ALA A 193 9.28 9.07 -5.11
N ILE A 194 10.32 8.55 -5.76
CA ILE A 194 10.25 7.73 -6.95
C ILE A 194 10.65 6.31 -6.54
N ASP A 195 9.76 5.33 -6.74
CA ASP A 195 9.93 3.95 -6.26
C ASP A 195 9.87 2.98 -7.45
N PRO A 196 10.98 2.80 -8.20
CA PRO A 196 10.99 1.97 -9.39
C PRO A 196 11.10 0.47 -9.04
N ALA A 197 10.19 -0.33 -9.59
CA ALA A 197 10.32 -1.79 -9.66
C ALA A 197 10.44 -2.22 -11.13
N ALA A 198 11.55 -1.82 -11.76
CA ALA A 198 11.75 -1.98 -13.21
C ALA A 198 11.55 -3.42 -13.69
N ALA A 199 12.04 -4.41 -12.94
CA ALA A 199 11.93 -5.84 -13.29
C ALA A 199 10.49 -6.32 -13.55
N ILE A 200 9.50 -5.66 -12.92
CA ILE A 200 8.08 -5.97 -13.11
C ILE A 200 7.33 -4.88 -13.90
N GLY A 201 8.04 -3.89 -14.44
CA GLY A 201 7.46 -2.84 -15.28
C GLY A 201 6.57 -1.90 -14.50
N TRP A 202 6.92 -1.63 -13.24
CA TRP A 202 6.14 -0.77 -12.34
C TRP A 202 6.98 0.38 -11.79
N LEU A 203 6.36 1.53 -11.62
CA LEU A 203 6.92 2.68 -10.93
C LEU A 203 5.87 3.32 -10.01
N GLY A 204 6.21 3.45 -8.73
CA GLY A 204 5.48 4.24 -7.75
C GLY A 204 5.96 5.70 -7.75
N ILE A 205 5.02 6.64 -7.65
CA ILE A 205 5.33 8.06 -7.44
C ILE A 205 4.55 8.51 -6.20
N HIS A 206 5.25 9.02 -5.20
CA HIS A 206 4.67 9.38 -3.92
C HIS A 206 4.83 10.88 -3.64
N ALA A 207 3.78 11.43 -3.04
CA ALA A 207 3.66 12.84 -2.68
C ALA A 207 4.65 13.29 -1.60
N LEU A 208 5.16 12.35 -0.81
CA LEU A 208 6.02 12.60 0.34
C LEU A 208 7.32 11.82 0.18
N PRO A 209 8.49 12.45 0.40
CA PRO A 209 9.78 11.76 0.36
C PRO A 209 9.87 10.58 1.32
N ASP A 210 9.28 10.69 2.51
CA ASP A 210 9.28 9.66 3.55
C ASP A 210 7.96 8.87 3.59
N PHE A 211 7.42 8.53 2.42
CA PHE A 211 6.14 7.81 2.31
C PHE A 211 6.13 6.46 3.05
N ARG A 212 7.30 5.81 3.18
CA ARG A 212 7.42 4.50 3.85
C ARG A 212 7.15 4.57 5.35
N ALA A 213 7.33 5.73 5.98
CA ALA A 213 6.99 5.95 7.39
C ALA A 213 5.49 6.22 7.62
N MET A 214 4.71 6.50 6.57
CA MET A 214 3.33 6.97 6.73
C MET A 214 2.36 5.90 7.24
N LYS A 215 2.62 4.62 6.94
CA LYS A 215 1.83 3.48 7.47
C LYS A 215 1.93 3.45 8.99
N ARG A 216 3.18 3.47 9.50
CA ARG A 216 3.52 3.56 10.92
C ARG A 216 2.89 4.79 11.58
N THR A 217 3.07 5.98 10.99
CA THR A 217 2.52 7.22 11.56
C THR A 217 1.01 7.15 11.71
N THR A 218 0.31 6.65 10.68
CA THR A 218 -1.15 6.51 10.70
C THR A 218 -1.60 5.50 11.75
N LEU A 219 -0.95 4.34 11.84
CA LEU A 219 -1.24 3.33 12.87
C LEU A 219 -1.01 3.87 14.29
N LYS A 220 0.03 4.67 14.54
CA LYS A 220 0.23 5.33 15.85
C LYS A 220 -0.93 6.27 16.21
N MET A 221 -1.38 7.09 15.25
CA MET A 221 -2.51 7.99 15.47
C MET A 221 -3.81 7.24 15.78
N ILE A 222 -4.04 6.11 15.10
CA ILE A 222 -5.18 5.24 15.36
C ILE A 222 -5.05 4.58 16.73
N GLY A 223 -3.88 4.03 17.03
CA GLY A 223 -3.56 3.38 18.29
C GLY A 223 -3.81 4.28 19.49
N GLU A 224 -3.38 5.55 19.42
CA GLU A 224 -3.61 6.53 20.48
C GLU A 224 -5.11 6.78 20.70
N ARG A 225 -5.90 6.95 19.63
CA ARG A 225 -7.36 7.12 19.73
C ARG A 225 -8.04 5.89 20.34
N LEU A 226 -7.60 4.68 19.97
CA LEU A 226 -8.16 3.43 20.52
C LEU A 226 -7.79 3.26 21.99
N ARG A 227 -6.53 3.52 22.35
CA ARG A 227 -6.00 3.42 23.72
C ARG A 227 -6.75 4.33 24.70
N GLN A 228 -7.08 5.55 24.29
CA GLN A 228 -7.89 6.49 25.09
C GLN A 228 -9.29 5.94 25.42
N ASN A 229 -9.78 4.97 24.65
CA ASN A 229 -11.05 4.29 24.85
C ASN A 229 -10.89 2.88 25.46
N GLY A 230 -9.71 2.55 25.98
CA GLY A 230 -9.41 1.22 26.54
C GLY A 230 -9.37 0.09 25.51
N LYS A 231 -9.22 0.42 24.22
CA LYS A 231 -9.18 -0.55 23.11
C LYS A 231 -7.74 -0.78 22.64
N ARG A 232 -7.52 -1.91 21.96
CA ARG A 232 -6.21 -2.30 21.42
C ARG A 232 -6.16 -2.26 19.89
N LEU A 233 -4.94 -2.18 19.37
CA LEU A 233 -4.65 -2.22 17.95
C LEU A 233 -3.61 -3.31 17.68
N TYR A 234 -3.87 -4.12 16.66
CA TYR A 234 -2.91 -5.08 16.12
C TYR A 234 -2.63 -4.80 14.65
N MET A 235 -1.40 -5.08 14.23
CA MET A 235 -0.99 -5.06 12.83
C MET A 235 -0.32 -6.39 12.49
N ILE A 236 -0.83 -7.11 11.49
CA ILE A 236 -0.19 -8.31 10.95
C ILE A 236 0.45 -7.93 9.61
N GLY A 237 1.77 -8.11 9.48
CA GLY A 237 2.54 -7.71 8.30
C GLY A 237 3.74 -8.59 8.02
N ASN A 238 4.54 -8.20 7.02
CA ASN A 238 5.75 -8.92 6.63
C ASN A 238 6.98 -8.01 6.45
N SER A 239 6.81 -6.69 6.50
CA SER A 239 7.84 -5.72 6.14
C SER A 239 8.14 -4.75 7.27
N VAL A 240 9.26 -4.04 7.17
CA VAL A 240 9.63 -2.97 8.12
C VAL A 240 8.61 -1.83 8.15
N SER A 241 7.88 -1.62 7.04
CA SER A 241 6.82 -0.61 6.97
C SER A 241 5.60 -0.95 7.85
N ASP A 242 5.44 -2.22 8.21
CA ASP A 242 4.35 -2.71 9.07
C ASP A 242 4.73 -2.67 10.56
N VAL A 243 6.01 -2.53 10.88
CA VAL A 243 6.49 -2.38 12.26
C VAL A 243 6.18 -0.97 12.73
N VAL A 244 5.37 -0.85 13.78
CA VAL A 244 4.96 0.44 14.33
C VAL A 244 6.01 0.98 15.30
N GLY A 245 6.68 0.08 16.04
CA GLY A 245 7.70 0.45 17.02
C GLY A 245 7.15 1.28 18.19
N ALA A 246 5.89 1.04 18.54
CA ALA A 246 5.21 1.62 19.71
C ALA A 246 4.19 0.58 20.24
N PRO A 247 4.66 -0.48 20.93
CA PRO A 247 3.83 -1.62 21.35
C PRO A 247 2.60 -1.23 22.18
N GLU A 248 2.70 -0.12 22.91
CA GLU A 248 1.61 0.47 23.71
C GLU A 248 0.49 1.07 22.87
N LEU A 249 0.77 1.41 21.60
CA LEU A 249 -0.19 1.94 20.63
C LEU A 249 -0.65 0.88 19.64
N CYS A 250 0.24 -0.02 19.23
CA CYS A 250 -0.02 -1.08 18.27
C CYS A 250 0.92 -2.26 18.52
N THR A 251 0.37 -3.46 18.73
CA THR A 251 1.15 -4.69 18.76
C THR A 251 1.29 -5.22 17.34
N ASP A 252 2.50 -5.14 16.78
CA ASP A 252 2.80 -5.66 15.45
C ASP A 252 3.24 -7.13 15.49
N MET A 253 2.76 -7.90 14.51
CA MET A 253 2.91 -9.34 14.40
C MET A 253 3.43 -9.66 12.99
N MET A 254 4.61 -10.29 12.88
CA MET A 254 5.25 -10.57 11.59
C MET A 254 5.06 -12.02 11.17
N VAL A 255 4.58 -12.24 9.95
CA VAL A 255 4.46 -13.58 9.35
C VAL A 255 5.84 -14.23 9.15
N ALA A 256 5.90 -15.56 9.07
CA ALA A 256 7.18 -16.27 9.02
C ALA A 256 8.02 -16.00 7.78
N ASN A 257 7.45 -15.51 6.67
CA ASN A 257 8.21 -15.06 5.49
C ASN A 257 8.68 -13.59 5.58
N ALA A 258 8.40 -12.88 6.68
CA ALA A 258 8.90 -11.53 6.91
C ALA A 258 10.43 -11.47 6.93
N SER A 259 10.98 -10.31 6.56
CA SER A 259 12.43 -10.09 6.60
C SER A 259 12.98 -10.24 8.02
N ALA A 260 14.25 -10.62 8.14
CA ALA A 260 14.92 -10.73 9.43
C ALA A 260 14.88 -9.40 10.21
N GLU A 261 15.02 -8.28 9.49
CA GLU A 261 14.91 -6.94 10.06
C GLU A 261 13.52 -6.66 10.62
N ALA A 262 12.45 -6.95 9.86
CA ALA A 262 11.08 -6.74 10.32
C ALA A 262 10.78 -7.58 11.57
N LYS A 263 11.18 -8.86 11.58
CA LYS A 263 11.00 -9.74 12.74
C LYS A 263 11.75 -9.24 13.98
N ALA A 264 13.00 -8.80 13.82
CA ALA A 264 13.82 -8.32 14.92
C ALA A 264 13.26 -7.05 15.58
N GLN A 265 12.49 -6.25 14.85
CA GLN A 265 11.85 -5.03 15.37
C GLN A 265 10.40 -5.27 15.83
N SER A 266 9.82 -6.43 15.54
CA SER A 266 8.42 -6.71 15.82
C SER A 266 8.15 -7.14 17.27
N CYS A 267 6.91 -6.94 17.72
CA CYS A 267 6.47 -7.41 19.02
C CYS A 267 6.36 -8.95 19.05
N ILE A 268 5.83 -9.52 17.96
CA ILE A 268 5.57 -10.96 17.85
C ILE A 268 5.99 -11.47 16.48
N THR A 269 6.72 -12.59 16.44
CA THR A 269 6.96 -13.35 15.21
C THR A 269 6.07 -14.60 15.17
N LEU A 270 5.29 -14.72 14.10
CA LEU A 270 4.43 -15.85 13.81
C LEU A 270 5.23 -17.00 13.20
N GLN A 271 4.74 -18.22 13.37
CA GLN A 271 5.41 -19.43 12.89
C GLN A 271 5.04 -19.75 11.45
N GLU A 272 3.85 -19.35 11.02
CA GLU A 272 3.35 -19.62 9.68
C GLU A 272 3.59 -18.42 8.72
N PRO A 273 3.90 -18.66 7.43
CA PRO A 273 4.05 -17.62 6.43
C PRO A 273 2.71 -17.26 5.76
N LEU A 274 2.68 -16.12 5.09
CA LEU A 274 1.59 -15.72 4.19
C LEU A 274 0.20 -15.87 4.85
N THR A 275 -0.82 -16.34 4.10
CA THR A 275 -2.19 -16.47 4.59
C THR A 275 -2.29 -17.34 5.84
N ALA A 276 -1.44 -18.36 6.00
CA ALA A 276 -1.43 -19.21 7.18
C ALA A 276 -0.95 -18.44 8.43
N GLY A 277 0.05 -17.57 8.28
CA GLY A 277 0.49 -16.64 9.31
C GLY A 277 -0.61 -15.67 9.74
N VAL A 278 -1.33 -15.09 8.78
CA VAL A 278 -2.49 -14.23 9.10
C VAL A 278 -3.54 -14.98 9.94
N ILE A 279 -3.85 -16.23 9.58
CA ILE A 279 -4.79 -17.07 10.33
C ILE A 279 -4.26 -17.35 11.74
N GLU A 280 -2.96 -17.64 11.90
CA GLU A 280 -2.34 -17.83 13.22
C GLU A 280 -2.46 -16.57 14.08
N GLY A 281 -2.10 -15.40 13.54
CA GLY A 281 -2.16 -14.13 14.25
C GLY A 281 -3.58 -13.78 14.70
N LEU A 282 -4.56 -13.92 13.79
CA LEU A 282 -5.98 -13.71 14.12
C LEU A 282 -6.47 -14.66 15.22
N LYS A 283 -6.04 -15.92 15.22
CA LYS A 283 -6.39 -16.88 16.28
C LYS A 283 -5.81 -16.47 17.64
N LYS A 284 -4.53 -16.07 17.69
CA LYS A 284 -3.89 -15.56 18.91
C LYS A 284 -4.61 -14.34 19.47
N ILE A 285 -5.03 -13.40 18.61
CA ILE A 285 -5.82 -12.23 18.99
C ILE A 285 -7.21 -12.61 19.50
N THR A 286 -7.85 -13.58 18.85
CA THR A 286 -9.18 -14.08 19.25
C THR A 286 -9.16 -14.70 20.64
N THR A 287 -8.12 -15.47 20.97
CA THR A 287 -7.96 -16.17 22.24
C THR A 287 -7.15 -15.39 23.29
N GLU A 288 -6.66 -14.20 22.95
CA GLU A 288 -5.75 -13.38 23.77
C GLU A 288 -4.48 -14.11 24.23
N GLN A 289 -3.97 -15.03 23.41
CA GLN A 289 -2.68 -15.72 23.63
C GLN A 289 -1.52 -14.90 23.05
N ILE A 290 -1.33 -13.69 23.60
CA ILE A 290 -0.42 -12.64 23.14
C ILE A 290 0.53 -12.26 24.28
#